data_AF-A0A6M3II97-F1
#
_entry.id   AF-A0A6M3II97-F1
#
_cell.length_a   1.000
_cell.length_b   1.000
_cell.length_c   1.000
_cell.angle_alpha   90.00
_cell.angle_beta   90.00
_cell.angle_gamma   90.00
#
_symmetry.space_group_name_H-M   'P 1'
#
loop_
_entity.id
_entity.type
_entity.pdbx_description
1 polymer ?
#
loop_
_entity_poly.entity_id
_entity_poly.type
_entity_poly.pdbx_seq_one_letter_code
_entity_poly.pdbx_strand_id
1 'polypeptide(L)'
;MHENFQNFVFVKKYNFMPIGVYKRTKKHIESNRLCHLGDKNFNYGKPRNKETKDKIRKKALKQFENGMLESTKKKISRTHIRKRLGVGENNPNWRGGKSFEEYGQDWTDYLKESIRKRDNYICQLCGIHQDELDIKLDVHHKDYNKENLNPNNLISFCRSCHMKTNYNREYWIEYFKAINYLNNYENRQEEFKNVRWDYKTF
;
A
#
# COMPACT_ATOMS: atom_id res chain seq x y z
N MET A 1 26.55 -35.11 23.14
CA MET A 1 26.60 -33.73 23.70
C MET A 1 26.15 -32.81 22.58
N HIS A 2 24.98 -32.20 22.79
CA HIS A 2 24.37 -31.26 21.85
C HIS A 2 25.16 -29.96 21.86
N GLU A 3 25.62 -29.51 20.70
CA GLU A 3 25.82 -28.09 20.46
C GLU A 3 25.05 -27.67 19.21
N ASN A 4 24.24 -26.64 19.41
CA ASN A 4 23.08 -26.30 18.62
C ASN A 4 23.46 -25.58 17.32
N PHE A 5 22.83 -26.03 16.24
CA PHE A 5 22.65 -25.23 15.04
C PHE A 5 21.73 -24.04 15.35
N GLN A 6 22.26 -22.83 15.33
CA GLN A 6 21.48 -21.61 15.10
C GLN A 6 22.20 -20.72 14.08
N ASN A 7 22.23 -21.15 12.82
CA ASN A 7 22.48 -20.24 11.71
C ASN A 7 21.14 -19.70 11.21
N PHE A 8 20.60 -18.74 11.96
CA PHE A 8 19.51 -17.88 11.52
C PHE A 8 20.08 -16.99 10.41
N VAL A 9 19.73 -17.28 9.14
CA VAL A 9 20.10 -16.43 8.01
C VAL A 9 19.29 -15.14 8.12
N PHE A 10 19.85 -14.19 8.86
CA PHE A 10 19.34 -12.82 8.98
C PHE A 10 19.59 -12.12 7.65
N VAL A 11 18.65 -12.28 6.70
CA VAL A 11 18.62 -11.46 5.49
C VAL A 11 18.40 -10.02 5.94
N LYS A 12 19.49 -9.25 6.05
CA LYS A 12 19.44 -7.80 6.24
C LYS A 12 18.73 -7.19 5.03
N LYS A 13 17.40 -7.08 5.11
CA LYS A 13 16.60 -6.19 4.26
C LYS A 13 17.05 -4.78 4.57
N TYR A 14 17.94 -4.25 3.74
CA TYR A 14 18.28 -2.83 3.75
C TYR A 14 17.00 -2.04 3.43
N ASN A 15 16.36 -1.53 4.48
CA ASN A 15 15.33 -0.51 4.39
C ASN A 15 15.97 0.79 3.90
N PHE A 16 16.07 0.96 2.59
CA PHE A 16 16.31 2.29 2.03
C PHE A 16 15.00 3.08 2.15
N MET A 17 14.74 3.63 3.34
CA MET A 17 13.71 4.66 3.50
C MET A 17 14.22 5.92 2.76
N PRO A 18 13.44 6.50 1.84
CA PRO A 18 13.83 7.77 1.23
C PRO A 18 13.93 8.84 2.32
N ILE A 19 15.13 9.41 2.45
CA ILE A 19 15.43 10.55 3.31
C ILE A 19 14.49 11.70 2.92
N GLY A 20 13.58 12.10 3.83
CA GLY A 20 12.87 13.38 3.71
C GLY A 20 11.34 13.38 3.70
N VAL A 21 10.64 12.24 3.82
CA VAL A 21 9.16 12.26 3.93
C VAL A 21 8.74 12.22 5.41
N TYR A 22 8.64 13.39 6.05
CA TYR A 22 8.02 13.51 7.38
C TYR A 22 6.55 13.05 7.32
N LYS A 23 6.26 11.84 7.80
CA LYS A 23 4.90 11.35 7.97
C LYS A 23 4.29 12.03 9.19
N ARG A 24 3.34 12.93 8.96
CA ARG A 24 2.56 13.58 10.03
C ARG A 24 1.83 12.51 10.84
N THR A 25 2.07 12.47 12.15
CA THR A 25 1.37 11.53 13.05
C THR A 25 -0.10 11.91 13.18
N LYS A 26 -0.98 10.96 13.55
CA LYS A 26 -2.41 11.24 13.84
C LYS A 26 -2.55 12.37 14.87
N LYS A 27 -1.70 12.36 15.91
CA LYS A 27 -1.63 13.41 16.93
C LYS A 27 -1.30 14.79 16.33
N HIS A 28 -0.35 14.85 15.39
CA HIS A 28 -0.01 16.10 14.71
C HIS A 28 -1.15 16.61 13.83
N ILE A 29 -1.84 15.72 13.10
CA ILE A 29 -3.00 16.08 12.27
C ILE A 29 -4.12 16.63 13.15
N GLU A 30 -4.46 15.93 14.23
CA GLU A 30 -5.51 16.35 15.14
C GLU A 30 -5.15 17.65 15.88
N SER A 31 -3.89 17.81 16.30
CA SER A 31 -3.41 19.06 16.89
C SER A 31 -3.58 20.26 15.95
N ASN A 32 -3.26 20.11 14.67
CA ASN A 32 -3.48 21.16 13.66
C ASN A 32 -4.97 21.45 13.42
N ARG A 33 -5.83 20.43 13.51
CA ARG A 33 -7.28 20.64 13.40
C ARG A 33 -7.80 21.44 14.60
N LEU A 34 -7.39 21.04 15.81
CA LEU A 34 -7.87 21.62 17.06
C LEU A 34 -7.47 23.09 17.24
N CYS A 35 -6.33 23.54 16.70
CA CYS A 35 -5.91 24.94 16.83
C CYS A 35 -6.77 25.93 16.00
N HIS A 36 -7.59 25.43 15.08
CA HIS A 36 -8.48 26.25 14.26
C HIS A 36 -9.95 26.28 14.72
N LEU A 37 -10.29 25.52 15.77
CA LEU A 37 -11.67 25.35 16.26
C LEU A 37 -11.94 26.18 17.52
N GLY A 38 -13.13 26.80 17.57
CA GLY A 38 -13.64 27.50 18.76
C GLY A 38 -12.65 28.52 19.32
N ASP A 39 -12.64 28.67 20.64
CA ASP A 39 -11.80 29.63 21.36
C ASP A 39 -10.28 29.43 21.17
N LYS A 40 -9.85 28.27 20.65
CA LYS A 40 -8.43 28.02 20.32
C LYS A 40 -7.99 28.78 19.08
N ASN A 41 -8.91 29.16 18.19
CA ASN A 41 -8.59 30.00 17.05
C ASN A 41 -8.47 31.45 17.51
N PHE A 42 -7.31 32.06 17.27
CA PHE A 42 -7.03 33.45 17.67
C PHE A 42 -8.08 34.46 17.21
N ASN A 43 -8.78 34.19 16.10
CA ASN A 43 -9.80 35.05 15.52
C ASN A 43 -11.23 34.67 15.92
N TYR A 44 -11.44 33.64 16.74
CA TYR A 44 -12.76 33.23 17.18
C TYR A 44 -13.44 34.34 17.98
N GLY A 45 -14.71 34.62 17.68
CA GLY A 45 -15.48 35.68 18.32
C GLY A 45 -15.03 37.11 18.00
N LYS A 46 -13.93 37.32 17.25
CA LYS A 46 -13.39 38.65 16.92
C LYS A 46 -13.89 39.13 15.55
N PRO A 47 -14.90 40.01 15.48
CA PRO A 47 -15.36 40.53 14.20
C PRO A 47 -14.26 41.39 13.57
N ARG A 48 -14.05 41.22 12.26
CA ARG A 48 -13.18 42.12 11.51
C ARG A 48 -13.77 43.53 11.50
N ASN A 49 -12.92 44.53 11.76
CA ASN A 49 -13.31 45.93 11.64
C ASN A 49 -13.67 46.29 10.18
N LYS A 50 -14.42 47.39 10.02
CA LYS A 50 -14.94 47.84 8.71
C LYS A 50 -13.82 48.08 7.70
N GLU A 51 -12.74 48.73 8.13
CA GLU A 51 -11.60 49.04 7.28
C GLU A 51 -10.92 47.77 6.72
N THR A 52 -10.77 46.73 7.54
CA THR A 52 -10.20 45.45 7.12
C THR A 52 -11.13 44.73 6.14
N LYS A 53 -12.45 44.77 6.38
CA LYS A 53 -13.44 44.23 5.43
C LYS A 53 -13.35 44.95 4.08
N ASP A 54 -13.21 46.28 4.08
CA ASP A 54 -13.09 47.07 2.87
C ASP A 54 -11.77 46.81 2.13
N LYS A 55 -10.65 46.63 2.84
CA LYS A 55 -9.36 46.23 2.25
C LYS A 55 -9.45 44.86 1.57
N ILE A 56 -10.08 43.88 2.23
CA ILE A 56 -10.31 42.53 1.67
C ILE A 56 -11.20 42.64 0.42
N ARG A 57 -12.28 43.41 0.49
CA ARG A 57 -13.20 43.63 -0.63
C ARG A 57 -12.50 44.26 -1.83
N LYS A 58 -11.73 45.34 -1.62
CA LYS A 58 -10.94 46.00 -2.68
C LYS A 58 -9.93 45.05 -3.31
N LYS A 59 -9.25 44.22 -2.52
CA LYS A 59 -8.30 43.22 -3.02
C LYS A 59 -9.00 42.16 -3.89
N ALA A 60 -10.18 41.69 -3.47
CA ALA A 60 -10.96 40.72 -4.24
C ALA A 60 -11.45 41.32 -5.58
N LEU A 61 -11.95 42.55 -5.57
CA LEU A 61 -12.37 43.26 -6.80
C LEU A 61 -11.18 43.46 -7.76
N LYS A 62 -10.04 43.92 -7.26
CA LYS A 62 -8.82 44.08 -8.07
C LYS A 62 -8.34 42.75 -8.66
N GLN A 63 -8.47 41.65 -7.92
CA GLN A 63 -8.13 40.32 -8.42
C GLN A 63 -9.13 39.82 -9.47
N PHE A 64 -10.40 40.17 -9.35
CA PHE A 64 -11.43 39.88 -10.34
C PHE A 64 -11.19 40.66 -11.64
N GLU A 65 -10.93 41.97 -11.55
CA GLU A 65 -10.61 42.84 -12.69
C GLU A 65 -9.33 42.41 -13.42
N ASN A 66 -8.24 42.15 -12.68
CA ASN A 66 -6.98 41.71 -13.27
C ASN A 66 -7.05 40.29 -13.87
N GLY A 67 -8.10 39.53 -13.52
CA GLY A 67 -8.23 38.13 -13.87
C GLY A 67 -7.10 37.25 -13.30
N MET A 68 -7.13 35.97 -13.66
CA MET A 68 -6.04 35.06 -13.31
C MET A 68 -4.80 35.32 -14.16
N LEU A 69 -3.63 35.38 -13.50
CA LEU A 69 -2.34 35.41 -14.18
C LEU A 69 -2.20 34.20 -15.11
N GLU A 70 -1.69 34.44 -16.31
CA GLU A 70 -1.55 33.42 -17.36
C GLU A 70 -0.74 32.20 -16.91
N SER A 71 0.33 32.42 -16.14
CA SER A 71 1.12 31.33 -15.55
C SER A 71 0.31 30.46 -14.58
N THR A 72 -0.66 31.04 -13.88
CA THR A 72 -1.56 30.32 -12.96
C THR A 72 -2.63 29.55 -13.74
N LYS A 73 -3.20 30.14 -14.81
CA LYS A 73 -4.09 29.42 -15.74
C LYS A 73 -3.41 28.20 -16.34
N LYS A 74 -2.16 28.35 -16.79
CA LYS A 74 -1.34 27.23 -17.32
C LYS A 74 -1.09 26.16 -16.26
N LYS A 75 -0.80 26.52 -15.00
CA LYS A 75 -0.64 25.54 -13.89
C LYS A 75 -1.93 24.77 -13.63
N ILE A 76 -3.07 25.46 -13.53
CA ILE A 76 -4.38 24.83 -13.32
C ILE A 76 -4.70 23.89 -14.49
N SER A 77 -4.53 24.36 -15.73
CA SER A 77 -4.72 23.54 -16.94
C SER A 77 -3.84 22.29 -16.95
N ARG A 78 -2.54 22.41 -16.68
CA ARG A 78 -1.61 21.27 -16.57
C ARG A 78 -2.05 20.25 -15.52
N THR A 79 -2.55 20.71 -14.38
CA THR A 79 -3.08 19.84 -13.32
C THR A 79 -4.34 19.10 -13.77
N HIS A 80 -5.27 19.80 -14.44
CA HIS A 80 -6.47 19.15 -14.99
C HIS A 80 -6.14 18.13 -16.08
N ILE A 81 -5.18 18.43 -16.95
CA ILE A 81 -4.68 17.49 -17.96
C ILE A 81 -4.08 16.26 -17.28
N ARG A 82 -3.18 16.43 -16.30
CA ARG A 82 -2.63 15.30 -15.53
C ARG A 82 -3.71 14.47 -14.86
N LYS A 83 -4.74 15.10 -14.30
CA LYS A 83 -5.87 14.40 -13.68
C LYS A 83 -6.65 13.57 -14.71
N ARG A 84 -6.85 14.09 -15.93
CA ARG A 84 -7.50 13.37 -17.05
C ARG A 84 -6.65 12.23 -17.60
N LEU A 85 -5.34 12.41 -17.65
CA LEU A 85 -4.40 11.35 -18.05
C LEU A 85 -4.24 10.25 -16.98
N GLY A 86 -4.73 10.46 -15.76
CA GLY A 86 -4.69 9.46 -14.68
C GLY A 86 -5.96 8.62 -14.53
N VAL A 87 -6.97 8.81 -15.37
CA VAL A 87 -8.29 8.17 -15.23
C VAL A 87 -8.64 7.33 -16.46
N GLY A 88 -9.35 6.22 -16.22
CA GLY A 88 -9.83 5.32 -17.28
C GLY A 88 -8.69 4.89 -18.20
N GLU A 89 -8.96 4.88 -19.50
CA GLU A 89 -8.04 4.37 -20.52
C GLU A 89 -6.74 5.14 -20.66
N ASN A 90 -6.74 6.41 -20.27
CA ASN A 90 -5.54 7.24 -20.35
C ASN A 90 -4.52 6.90 -19.25
N ASN A 91 -4.93 6.17 -18.21
CA ASN A 91 -4.03 5.71 -17.17
C ASN A 91 -3.19 4.53 -17.70
N PRO A 92 -1.84 4.58 -17.69
CA PRO A 92 -0.99 3.48 -18.14
C PRO A 92 -1.24 2.15 -17.40
N ASN A 93 -1.82 2.22 -16.20
CA ASN A 93 -2.17 1.06 -15.38
C ASN A 93 -3.59 0.54 -15.66
N TRP A 94 -4.35 1.19 -16.53
CA TRP A 94 -5.67 0.71 -16.91
C TRP A 94 -5.55 -0.55 -17.73
N ARG A 95 -6.37 -1.54 -17.37
CA ARG A 95 -6.38 -2.87 -17.97
C ARG A 95 -7.81 -3.24 -18.34
N GLY A 96 -8.46 -2.42 -19.16
CA GLY A 96 -9.81 -2.73 -19.66
C GLY A 96 -10.88 -2.86 -18.58
N GLY A 97 -10.72 -2.18 -17.44
CA GLY A 97 -11.69 -2.27 -16.34
C GLY A 97 -11.59 -3.55 -15.48
N LYS A 98 -10.48 -4.32 -15.53
CA LYS A 98 -10.26 -5.50 -14.66
C LYS A 98 -10.58 -5.32 -13.17
N SER A 99 -10.54 -4.09 -12.65
CA SER A 99 -10.97 -3.81 -11.27
C SER A 99 -12.46 -4.09 -11.03
N PHE A 100 -13.30 -3.94 -12.05
CA PHE A 100 -14.76 -4.11 -11.99
C PHE A 100 -15.22 -5.55 -12.23
N GLU A 101 -14.33 -6.44 -12.66
CA GLU A 101 -14.65 -7.88 -12.73
C GLU A 101 -15.11 -8.38 -11.37
N GLU A 102 -16.13 -9.24 -11.38
CA GLU A 102 -16.63 -9.89 -10.19
C GLU A 102 -15.56 -10.80 -9.58
N TYR A 103 -15.73 -11.11 -8.30
CA TYR A 103 -14.93 -12.15 -7.65
C TYR A 103 -15.81 -13.40 -7.57
N GLY A 104 -15.19 -14.58 -7.66
CA GLY A 104 -15.88 -15.84 -7.42
C GLY A 104 -16.62 -15.85 -6.08
N GLN A 105 -17.73 -16.57 -6.02
CA GLN A 105 -18.66 -16.59 -4.87
C GLN A 105 -17.97 -16.90 -3.53
N ASP A 106 -16.91 -17.71 -3.57
CA ASP A 106 -16.16 -18.13 -2.37
C ASP A 106 -15.07 -17.14 -1.93
N TRP A 107 -14.97 -15.95 -2.56
CA TRP A 107 -14.08 -14.85 -2.13
C TRP A 107 -14.58 -14.14 -0.84
N THR A 108 -14.81 -14.94 0.18
CA THR A 108 -15.42 -14.57 1.45
C THR A 108 -14.38 -14.01 2.43
N ASP A 109 -14.86 -13.33 3.48
CA ASP A 109 -13.98 -12.89 4.56
C ASP A 109 -13.39 -14.06 5.35
N TYR A 110 -14.09 -15.20 5.38
CA TYR A 110 -13.56 -16.45 5.95
C TYR A 110 -12.33 -16.93 5.19
N LEU A 111 -12.41 -17.01 3.85
CA LEU A 111 -11.26 -17.36 3.01
C LEU A 111 -10.11 -16.38 3.23
N LYS A 112 -10.39 -15.07 3.21
CA LYS A 112 -9.32 -14.08 3.42
C LYS A 112 -8.66 -14.20 4.79
N GLU A 113 -9.44 -14.46 5.83
CA GLU A 113 -8.93 -14.63 7.18
C GLU A 113 -8.10 -15.91 7.33
N SER A 114 -8.49 -17.01 6.67
CA SER A 114 -7.71 -18.25 6.68
C SER A 114 -6.34 -18.06 6.02
N ILE A 115 -6.25 -17.28 4.94
CA ILE A 115 -4.99 -16.93 4.29
C ILE A 115 -4.12 -16.04 5.19
N ARG A 116 -4.69 -15.04 5.86
CA ARG A 116 -3.96 -14.21 6.82
C ARG A 116 -3.41 -15.03 7.98
N LYS A 117 -4.21 -15.94 8.52
CA LYS A 117 -3.81 -16.83 9.61
C LYS A 117 -2.68 -17.77 9.18
N ARG A 118 -2.77 -18.36 7.98
CA ARG A 118 -1.69 -19.17 7.38
C ARG A 118 -0.39 -18.36 7.27
N ASP A 119 -0.49 -17.12 6.84
CA ASP A 119 0.64 -16.20 6.66
C ASP A 119 1.08 -15.55 7.99
N ASN A 120 0.58 -16.05 9.12
CA ASN A 120 0.83 -15.57 10.48
C ASN A 120 0.63 -14.05 10.64
N TYR A 121 -0.34 -13.48 9.92
CA TYR A 121 -0.61 -12.04 9.88
C TYR A 121 0.60 -11.19 9.49
N ILE A 122 1.56 -11.77 8.76
CA ILE A 122 2.76 -11.10 8.26
C ILE A 122 2.63 -10.86 6.76
N CYS A 123 2.97 -9.65 6.32
CA CYS A 123 3.09 -9.35 4.90
C CYS A 123 4.20 -10.21 4.28
N GLN A 124 3.83 -11.09 3.35
CA GLN A 124 4.75 -12.06 2.75
C GLN A 124 5.80 -11.44 1.81
N LEU A 125 5.72 -10.13 1.54
CA LEU A 125 6.72 -9.40 0.77
C LEU A 125 7.70 -8.62 1.65
N CYS A 126 7.19 -7.75 2.54
CA CYS A 126 8.07 -6.89 3.36
C CYS A 126 8.36 -7.45 4.75
N GLY A 127 7.50 -8.30 5.32
CA GLY A 127 7.66 -8.88 6.66
C GLY A 127 7.01 -8.07 7.79
N ILE A 128 6.30 -6.99 7.50
CA ILE A 128 5.58 -6.22 8.54
C ILE A 128 4.41 -7.03 9.11
N HIS A 129 4.25 -7.03 10.42
CA HIS A 129 3.11 -7.67 11.07
C HIS A 129 1.85 -6.79 10.97
N GLN A 130 0.67 -7.39 10.92
CA GLN A 130 -0.59 -6.66 10.82
C GLN A 130 -0.83 -5.71 12.00
N ASP A 131 -0.37 -6.07 13.21
CA ASP A 131 -0.53 -5.24 14.41
C ASP A 131 0.26 -3.93 14.37
N GLU A 132 1.24 -3.83 13.47
CA GLU A 132 1.98 -2.59 13.20
C GLU A 132 1.23 -1.67 12.22
N LEU A 133 0.06 -2.09 11.74
CA LEU A 133 -0.76 -1.40 10.75
C LEU A 133 -2.13 -1.00 11.34
N ASP A 134 -2.68 0.10 10.83
CA ASP A 134 -4.04 0.53 11.16
C ASP A 134 -5.14 -0.27 10.45
N ILE A 135 -4.76 -1.16 9.52
CA ILE A 135 -5.68 -1.92 8.66
C ILE A 135 -5.19 -3.36 8.51
N LYS A 136 -6.15 -4.26 8.26
CA LYS A 136 -5.84 -5.66 7.96
C LYS A 136 -5.02 -5.81 6.68
N LEU A 137 -4.27 -6.91 6.57
CA LEU A 137 -3.59 -7.26 5.33
C LEU A 137 -4.60 -7.52 4.20
N ASP A 138 -4.27 -7.10 2.98
CA ASP A 138 -4.98 -7.42 1.76
C ASP A 138 -4.60 -8.85 1.32
N VAL A 139 -5.54 -9.63 0.80
CA VAL A 139 -5.26 -10.94 0.18
C VAL A 139 -5.20 -10.77 -1.33
N HIS A 140 -4.11 -11.24 -1.92
CA HIS A 140 -3.76 -11.03 -3.32
C HIS A 140 -3.72 -12.35 -4.10
N HIS A 141 -4.18 -12.34 -5.35
CA HIS A 141 -4.06 -13.44 -6.29
C HIS A 141 -2.70 -13.35 -6.99
N LYS A 142 -1.84 -14.37 -6.86
CA LYS A 142 -0.48 -14.37 -7.45
C LYS A 142 -0.50 -14.39 -8.98
N ASP A 143 -1.53 -15.01 -9.56
CA ASP A 143 -1.76 -15.05 -11.02
C ASP A 143 -2.65 -13.92 -11.55
N TYR A 144 -3.18 -13.06 -10.66
CA TYR A 144 -4.13 -11.99 -10.96
C TYR A 144 -5.46 -12.47 -11.59
N ASN A 145 -5.79 -13.76 -11.49
CA ASN A 145 -7.09 -14.31 -11.86
C ASN A 145 -7.99 -14.36 -10.62
N LYS A 146 -9.06 -13.55 -10.62
CA LYS A 146 -9.99 -13.43 -9.48
C LYS A 146 -10.81 -14.69 -9.20
N GLU A 147 -10.91 -15.60 -10.17
CA GLU A 147 -11.60 -16.88 -10.03
C GLU A 147 -10.70 -17.97 -9.43
N ASN A 148 -9.38 -17.76 -9.39
CA ASN A 148 -8.46 -18.76 -8.86
C ASN A 148 -8.30 -18.64 -7.34
N LEU A 149 -9.27 -19.20 -6.64
CA LEU A 149 -9.38 -19.19 -5.17
C LEU A 149 -8.53 -20.24 -4.46
N ASN A 150 -7.65 -20.96 -5.19
CA ASN A 150 -6.76 -21.93 -4.58
C ASN A 150 -5.90 -21.23 -3.50
N PRO A 151 -5.89 -21.69 -2.23
CA PRO A 151 -5.08 -21.08 -1.18
C PRO A 151 -3.61 -20.90 -1.57
N ASN A 152 -3.04 -21.83 -2.35
CA ASN A 152 -1.66 -21.74 -2.83
C ASN A 152 -1.45 -20.65 -3.88
N ASN A 153 -2.51 -20.11 -4.50
CA ASN A 153 -2.48 -18.93 -5.36
C ASN A 153 -2.71 -17.62 -4.59
N LEU A 154 -3.13 -17.70 -3.32
CA LEU A 154 -3.42 -16.53 -2.49
C LEU A 154 -2.26 -16.18 -1.56
N ILE A 155 -2.05 -14.89 -1.31
CA ILE A 155 -0.95 -14.38 -0.48
C ILE A 155 -1.34 -13.08 0.25
N SER A 156 -0.92 -12.93 1.51
CA SER A 156 -1.22 -11.75 2.34
C SER A 156 -0.18 -10.63 2.17
N PHE A 157 -0.64 -9.41 1.88
CA PHE A 157 0.20 -8.22 1.76
C PHE A 157 -0.30 -7.04 2.56
N CYS A 158 0.63 -6.20 3.05
CA CYS A 158 0.28 -4.87 3.52
C CYS A 158 -0.12 -3.99 2.34
N ARG A 159 -0.84 -2.89 2.61
CA ARG A 159 -1.39 -2.03 1.55
C ARG A 159 -0.35 -1.52 0.55
N SER A 160 0.84 -1.14 1.03
CA SER A 160 1.92 -0.64 0.17
C SER A 160 2.44 -1.73 -0.78
N CYS A 161 2.66 -2.95 -0.27
CA CYS A 161 3.05 -4.10 -1.07
C CYS A 161 1.96 -4.51 -2.05
N HIS A 162 0.69 -4.54 -1.62
CA HIS A 162 -0.43 -4.86 -2.49
C HIS A 162 -0.56 -3.85 -3.66
N MET A 163 -0.37 -2.55 -3.39
CA MET A 163 -0.34 -1.55 -4.47
C MET A 163 0.86 -1.74 -5.39
N LYS A 164 2.04 -2.04 -4.84
CA LYS A 164 3.28 -2.29 -5.60
C LYS A 164 3.12 -3.46 -6.56
N THR A 165 2.50 -4.57 -6.12
CA THR A 165 2.32 -5.76 -6.96
C THR A 165 1.23 -5.59 -8.02
N ASN A 166 0.37 -4.57 -7.94
CA ASN A 166 -0.60 -4.33 -9.01
C ASN A 166 0.02 -3.71 -10.29
N TYR A 167 1.27 -3.26 -10.22
CA TYR A 167 2.04 -2.73 -11.35
C TYR A 167 3.03 -3.78 -11.90
N ASN A 168 3.21 -3.84 -13.22
CA ASN A 168 4.12 -4.81 -13.89
C ASN A 168 3.81 -6.26 -13.49
N ARG A 169 2.58 -6.72 -13.76
CA ARG A 169 2.06 -8.00 -13.28
C ARG A 169 2.85 -9.18 -13.82
N GLU A 170 3.37 -9.07 -15.04
CA GLU A 170 4.19 -10.07 -15.70
C GLU A 170 5.44 -10.39 -14.87
N TYR A 171 6.15 -9.35 -14.40
CA TYR A 171 7.29 -9.52 -13.49
C TYR A 171 6.90 -10.23 -12.18
N TRP A 172 5.78 -9.84 -11.58
CA TRP A 172 5.34 -10.42 -10.30
C TRP A 172 4.88 -11.86 -10.43
N ILE A 173 4.20 -12.22 -11.52
CA ILE A 173 3.84 -13.61 -11.82
C ILE A 173 5.10 -14.48 -11.85
N GLU A 174 6.13 -14.05 -12.58
CA GLU A 174 7.39 -14.79 -12.66
C GLU A 174 8.13 -14.82 -11.32
N TYR A 175 8.14 -13.71 -10.58
CA TYR A 175 8.68 -13.66 -9.22
C TYR A 175 8.00 -14.68 -8.30
N PHE A 176 6.67 -14.76 -8.31
CA PHE A 176 5.94 -15.70 -7.46
C PHE A 176 6.14 -17.16 -7.88
N LYS A 177 6.25 -17.44 -9.19
CA LYS A 177 6.62 -18.78 -9.68
C LYS A 177 8.00 -19.19 -9.19
N ALA A 178 8.99 -18.30 -9.29
CA ALA A 178 10.35 -18.56 -8.84
C ALA A 178 10.41 -18.83 -7.33
N ILE A 179 9.72 -18.01 -6.52
CA ILE A 179 9.66 -18.22 -5.06
C ILE A 179 8.99 -19.55 -4.72
N ASN A 180 7.86 -19.89 -5.36
CA ASN A 180 7.22 -21.19 -5.14
C ASN A 180 8.17 -22.36 -5.49
N TYR A 181 8.91 -22.25 -6.59
CA TYR A 181 9.88 -23.27 -7.00
C TYR A 181 10.99 -23.46 -5.97
N LEU A 182 11.57 -22.36 -5.47
CA LEU A 182 12.62 -22.38 -4.46
C LEU A 182 12.15 -22.99 -3.14
N ASN A 183 10.98 -22.58 -2.65
CA ASN A 183 10.40 -23.13 -1.42
C ASN A 183 10.17 -24.65 -1.54
N ASN A 184 9.65 -25.10 -2.70
CA ASN A 184 9.45 -26.53 -2.95
C ASN A 184 10.77 -27.30 -3.01
N TYR A 185 11.85 -26.68 -3.51
CA TYR A 185 13.16 -27.30 -3.54
C TYR A 185 13.74 -27.44 -2.13
N GLU A 186 13.67 -26.38 -1.31
CA GLU A 186 14.15 -26.40 0.08
C GLU A 186 13.43 -27.45 0.93
N ASN A 187 12.10 -27.51 0.83
CA ASN A 187 11.30 -28.51 1.55
C ASN A 187 11.72 -29.95 1.19
N ARG A 188 11.95 -30.24 -0.10
CA ARG A 188 12.44 -31.56 -0.52
C ARG A 188 13.82 -31.87 0.08
N GLN A 189 14.74 -30.89 0.10
CA GLN A 189 16.06 -31.11 0.69
C GLN A 189 15.99 -31.39 2.20
N GLU A 190 15.06 -30.74 2.91
CA GLU A 190 14.83 -30.99 4.32
C GLU A 190 14.22 -32.39 4.56
N GLU A 191 13.26 -32.81 3.73
CA GLU A 191 12.74 -34.17 3.74
C GLU A 191 13.86 -35.20 3.54
N PHE A 192 14.71 -35.02 2.53
CA PHE A 192 15.86 -35.91 2.26
C PHE A 192 16.85 -35.99 3.43
N LYS A 193 17.11 -34.87 4.13
CA LYS A 193 17.96 -34.86 5.33
C LYS A 193 17.32 -35.61 6.51
N ASN A 194 16.00 -35.62 6.57
CA ASN A 194 15.23 -36.30 7.62
C ASN A 194 14.94 -37.78 7.30
N VAL A 195 15.26 -38.25 6.09
CA VAL A 195 15.25 -39.69 5.77
C VAL A 195 16.37 -40.39 6.54
N ARG A 196 16.00 -41.19 7.53
CA ARG A 196 16.91 -42.08 8.24
C ARG A 196 17.18 -43.29 7.36
N TRP A 197 18.36 -43.33 6.76
CA TRP A 197 18.82 -44.50 5.99
C TRP A 197 19.12 -45.65 6.97
N ASP A 198 18.29 -46.70 6.96
CA ASP A 198 18.58 -47.94 7.69
C ASP A 198 19.48 -48.82 6.83
N TYR A 199 20.77 -48.86 7.16
CA TYR A 199 21.76 -49.65 6.44
C TYR A 199 21.80 -51.12 6.89
N LYS A 200 20.79 -51.63 7.61
CA LYS A 200 20.72 -53.03 8.06
C LYS A 200 19.87 -53.91 7.16
N THR A 201 20.28 -54.09 5.90
CA THR A 201 19.95 -55.29 5.11
C THR A 201 20.84 -55.30 3.87
N PHE A 202 22.08 -55.77 4.02
CA PHE A 202 22.84 -56.52 3.01
C PHE A 202 23.92 -57.33 3.72
#